data_AF-A0A524GSM4-F1
#
_entry.id   AF-A0A524GSM4-F1
#
_cell.length_a   1.000
_cell.length_b   1.000
_cell.length_c   1.000
_cell.angle_alpha   90.00
_cell.angle_beta   90.00
_cell.angle_gamma   90.00
#
_symmetry.space_group_name_H-M   'P 1'
#
loop_
_entity.id
_entity.type
_entity.pdbx_description
1 polymer ?
#
loop_
_entity_poly.entity_id
_entity_poly.type
_entity_poly.pdbx_seq_one_letter_code
_entity_poly.pdbx_strand_id
1 'polypeptide(L)'
;MKIRSILPVTLFILSCSISFAQKPDEKILMTVAGRGVEAGEFIRMYNKSLDPAYKTDLNDYLEQFIAFKLKVADAIDHGYDTTVAYREELNGYRNQLAQSYLTDPDIKEKLLRKAYQRSLSEVNASHILVSCPPDASPEDTLKAYKKAFDVRERGRVKRTGNTVTGEIEKDKEGNPVMIPGSLKEVKAIGWFIEEFGVAQISMNLTNITVTPVHIAYDEVFRKAEERGIRATGSELVGLIPLKAMLDAGRYFLKKQKRSTG
;
A
#
# COMPACT_ATOMS: atom_id res chain seq x y z
N MET A 1 26.51 -46.96 -47.77
CA MET A 1 25.40 -46.31 -48.50
C MET A 1 24.09 -46.94 -48.08
N LYS A 2 23.19 -46.19 -47.41
CA LYS A 2 21.71 -46.28 -47.52
C LYS A 2 21.05 -45.32 -46.50
N ILE A 3 21.49 -44.05 -46.52
CA ILE A 3 20.69 -42.92 -46.02
C ILE A 3 19.70 -42.63 -47.15
N ARG A 4 18.57 -43.37 -47.21
CA ARG A 4 17.56 -43.18 -48.26
C ARG A 4 16.12 -43.09 -47.74
N SER A 5 15.89 -43.22 -46.44
CA SER A 5 14.53 -43.33 -45.88
C SER A 5 14.17 -42.28 -44.82
N ILE A 6 15.10 -41.42 -44.38
CA ILE A 6 14.82 -40.41 -43.34
C ILE A 6 14.33 -39.08 -43.95
N LEU A 7 14.75 -38.77 -45.18
CA LEU A 7 14.42 -37.52 -45.87
C LEU A 7 12.91 -37.28 -46.09
N PRO A 8 12.07 -38.26 -46.48
CA PRO A 8 10.64 -38.00 -46.68
C PRO A 8 9.88 -37.82 -45.35
N VAL A 9 10.36 -38.42 -44.25
CA VAL A 9 9.73 -38.30 -42.93
C VAL A 9 10.00 -36.93 -42.31
N THR A 10 11.23 -36.41 -42.47
CA THR A 10 11.55 -35.04 -42.04
C THR A 10 10.85 -33.96 -42.87
N LEU A 11 10.59 -34.22 -44.16
CA LEU A 11 9.88 -33.29 -45.04
C LEU A 11 8.36 -33.23 -44.72
N PHE A 12 7.76 -34.34 -44.30
CA PHE A 12 6.35 -34.40 -43.91
C PHE A 12 6.07 -33.72 -42.56
N ILE A 13 7.02 -33.80 -41.61
CA ILE A 13 6.91 -33.13 -40.31
C ILE A 13 7.10 -31.62 -40.44
N LEU A 14 7.92 -31.15 -41.39
CA LEU A 14 8.13 -29.72 -41.64
C LEU A 14 6.95 -29.05 -42.39
N SER A 15 6.18 -29.81 -43.18
CA SER A 15 4.98 -29.27 -43.85
C SER A 15 3.78 -29.05 -42.92
N CYS A 16 3.78 -29.61 -41.71
CA CYS A 16 2.65 -29.49 -40.78
C CYS A 16 2.69 -28.22 -39.91
N SER A 17 3.78 -27.44 -39.96
CA SER A 17 4.02 -26.28 -39.08
C SER A 17 3.56 -24.93 -39.63
N ILE A 18 2.91 -24.88 -40.81
CA ILE A 18 2.39 -23.64 -41.40
C ILE A 18 0.88 -23.76 -41.70
N SER A 19 0.13 -24.37 -40.79
CA SER A 19 -1.32 -24.18 -40.77
C SER A 19 -1.62 -22.90 -40.01
N PHE A 20 -1.83 -21.79 -40.74
CA PHE A 20 -2.56 -20.65 -40.20
C PHE A 20 -3.99 -21.12 -39.95
N ALA A 21 -4.26 -21.58 -38.72
CA ALA A 21 -5.61 -21.85 -38.28
C ALA A 21 -6.36 -20.51 -38.29
N GLN A 22 -7.20 -20.28 -39.30
CA GLN A 22 -8.21 -19.23 -39.23
C GLN A 22 -9.11 -19.60 -38.05
N LYS A 23 -9.01 -18.84 -36.96
CA LYS A 23 -9.97 -19.00 -35.87
C LYS A 23 -11.35 -18.68 -36.45
N PRO A 24 -12.42 -19.41 -36.09
CA PRO A 24 -13.77 -19.14 -36.61
C PRO A 24 -14.18 -17.67 -36.46
N ASP A 25 -13.65 -17.00 -35.43
CA ASP A 25 -13.88 -15.59 -35.11
C ASP A 25 -13.27 -14.61 -36.13
N GLU A 26 -12.20 -14.98 -36.84
CA GLU A 26 -11.45 -14.11 -37.77
C GLU A 26 -11.97 -14.21 -39.21
N LYS A 27 -12.96 -15.08 -39.46
CA LYS A 27 -13.58 -15.22 -40.77
C LYS A 27 -14.43 -14.00 -41.09
N ILE A 28 -14.29 -13.44 -42.29
CA ILE A 28 -15.17 -12.37 -42.77
C ILE A 28 -16.59 -12.93 -42.90
N LEU A 29 -17.51 -12.39 -42.10
CA LEU A 29 -18.93 -12.73 -42.09
C LEU A 29 -19.68 -11.97 -43.18
N MET A 30 -19.40 -10.68 -43.33
CA MET A 30 -20.05 -9.79 -44.30
C MET A 30 -19.13 -8.63 -44.69
N THR A 31 -19.47 -7.90 -45.74
CA THR A 31 -18.77 -6.68 -46.15
C THR A 31 -19.75 -5.52 -46.17
N VAL A 32 -19.44 -4.45 -45.46
CA VAL A 32 -20.26 -3.23 -45.37
C VAL A 32 -19.42 -2.05 -45.84
N ALA A 33 -19.89 -1.33 -46.86
CA ALA A 33 -19.16 -0.20 -47.46
C ALA A 33 -17.69 -0.54 -47.84
N GLY A 34 -17.47 -1.72 -48.45
CA GLY A 34 -16.12 -2.19 -48.84
C GLY A 34 -15.22 -2.63 -47.68
N ARG A 35 -15.69 -2.57 -46.43
CA ARG A 35 -14.95 -2.99 -45.23
C ARG A 35 -15.46 -4.36 -44.77
N GLY A 36 -14.56 -5.32 -44.60
CA GLY A 36 -14.89 -6.65 -44.10
C GLY A 36 -15.20 -6.62 -42.60
N VAL A 37 -16.27 -7.29 -42.18
CA VAL A 37 -16.64 -7.50 -40.78
C VAL A 37 -16.34 -8.94 -40.42
N GLU A 38 -15.56 -9.14 -39.37
CA GLU A 38 -15.25 -10.46 -38.82
C GLU A 38 -16.44 -11.05 -38.06
N ALA A 39 -16.63 -12.37 -38.17
CA ALA A 39 -17.69 -13.09 -37.46
C ALA A 39 -17.60 -12.90 -35.95
N GLY A 40 -16.39 -12.92 -35.39
CA GLY A 40 -16.15 -12.72 -33.97
C GLY A 40 -16.54 -11.32 -33.50
N GLU A 41 -16.37 -10.29 -34.33
CA GLU A 41 -16.83 -8.93 -34.00
C GLU A 41 -18.35 -8.89 -33.85
N PHE A 42 -19.07 -9.41 -34.85
CA PHE A 42 -20.53 -9.48 -34.83
C PHE A 42 -21.06 -10.25 -33.63
N ILE A 43 -20.50 -11.44 -33.37
CA ILE A 43 -20.90 -12.29 -32.23
C ILE A 43 -20.65 -11.59 -30.89
N ARG A 44 -19.50 -10.92 -30.71
CA ARG A 44 -19.20 -10.17 -29.48
C ARG A 44 -20.19 -9.03 -29.26
N MET A 45 -20.50 -8.28 -30.31
CA MET A 45 -21.44 -7.16 -30.22
C MET A 45 -22.87 -7.66 -29.96
N TYR A 46 -23.30 -8.73 -30.63
CA TYR A 46 -24.60 -9.36 -30.43
C TYR A 46 -24.77 -9.81 -28.98
N ASN A 47 -23.81 -10.58 -28.46
CA ASN A 47 -23.86 -11.09 -27.09
C ASN A 47 -23.83 -9.97 -26.04
N LYS A 48 -23.13 -8.86 -26.31
CA LYS A 48 -23.11 -7.68 -25.42
C LYS A 48 -24.44 -6.91 -25.42
N SER A 49 -25.17 -6.95 -26.52
CA SER A 49 -26.46 -6.27 -26.68
C SER A 49 -27.68 -7.05 -26.20
N LEU A 50 -27.50 -8.33 -25.83
CA LEU A 50 -28.59 -9.15 -25.29
C LEU A 50 -29.00 -8.61 -23.92
N ASP A 51 -30.13 -7.91 -23.87
CA ASP A 51 -30.85 -7.65 -22.63
C ASP A 51 -31.51 -8.96 -22.16
N PRO A 52 -31.32 -9.40 -20.90
CA PRO A 52 -32.00 -10.58 -20.37
C PRO A 52 -33.53 -10.56 -20.52
N ALA A 53 -34.15 -9.37 -20.62
CA ALA A 53 -35.58 -9.18 -20.72
C ALA A 53 -36.13 -9.15 -22.16
N TYR A 54 -35.30 -8.86 -23.16
CA TYR A 54 -35.74 -8.70 -24.55
C TYR A 54 -34.77 -9.39 -25.50
N LYS A 55 -35.18 -10.55 -26.03
CA LYS A 55 -34.46 -11.23 -27.12
C LYS A 55 -34.91 -10.63 -28.45
N THR A 56 -34.13 -9.71 -29.01
CA THR A 56 -34.28 -9.26 -30.39
C THR A 56 -33.99 -10.42 -31.34
N ASP A 57 -34.77 -10.54 -32.42
CA ASP A 57 -34.52 -11.53 -33.46
C ASP A 57 -33.13 -11.32 -34.08
N LEU A 58 -32.48 -12.41 -34.47
CA LEU A 58 -31.13 -12.35 -35.02
C LEU A 58 -31.08 -11.52 -36.31
N ASN A 59 -32.12 -11.60 -37.15
CA ASN A 59 -32.17 -10.84 -38.40
C ASN A 59 -32.35 -9.35 -38.14
N ASP A 60 -33.22 -8.98 -37.20
CA ASP A 60 -33.42 -7.59 -36.79
C ASP A 60 -32.12 -6.98 -36.25
N TYR A 61 -31.36 -7.73 -35.45
CA TYR A 61 -30.06 -7.28 -34.97
C TYR A 61 -29.05 -7.14 -36.11
N LEU A 62 -29.05 -8.08 -37.06
CA LEU A 62 -28.18 -8.04 -38.23
C LEU A 62 -28.42 -6.76 -39.05
N GLU A 63 -29.67 -6.39 -39.29
CA GLU A 63 -30.00 -5.14 -39.99
C GLU A 63 -29.53 -3.90 -39.23
N GLN A 64 -29.77 -3.85 -37.91
CA GLN A 64 -29.29 -2.75 -37.06
C GLN A 64 -27.76 -2.65 -37.06
N PHE A 65 -27.08 -3.79 -37.02
CA PHE A 65 -25.62 -3.85 -37.07
C PHE A 65 -25.07 -3.36 -38.41
N ILE A 66 -25.69 -3.73 -39.54
CA ILE A 66 -25.32 -3.22 -40.87
C ILE A 66 -25.52 -1.70 -40.92
N ALA A 67 -26.66 -1.19 -40.45
CA ALA A 67 -26.94 0.24 -40.39
C ALA A 67 -25.94 1.00 -39.50
N PHE A 68 -25.56 0.42 -38.35
CA PHE A 68 -24.52 0.95 -37.48
C PHE A 68 -23.17 1.03 -38.21
N LYS A 69 -22.76 -0.04 -38.90
CA LYS A 69 -21.50 -0.07 -39.66
C LYS A 69 -21.47 0.93 -40.81
N LEU A 70 -22.59 1.14 -41.49
CA LEU A 70 -22.73 2.18 -42.53
C LEU A 70 -22.55 3.59 -41.96
N LYS A 71 -23.11 3.88 -40.78
CA LYS A 71 -22.92 5.18 -40.10
C LYS A 71 -21.46 5.41 -39.68
N VAL A 72 -20.80 4.37 -39.15
CA VAL A 72 -19.38 4.45 -38.80
C VAL A 72 -18.52 4.66 -40.05
N ALA A 73 -18.83 3.95 -41.13
CA ALA A 73 -18.17 4.10 -42.42
C ALA A 73 -18.23 5.54 -42.94
N ASP A 74 -19.43 6.11 -42.96
CA ASP A 74 -19.66 7.50 -43.37
C ASP A 74 -18.92 8.50 -42.48
N ALA A 75 -18.92 8.27 -41.15
CA ALA A 75 -18.22 9.14 -40.21
C ALA A 75 -16.70 9.14 -40.40
N ILE A 76 -16.11 7.99 -40.72
CA ILE A 76 -14.68 7.85 -41.04
C ILE A 76 -14.35 8.53 -42.36
N ASP A 77 -15.21 8.39 -43.38
CA ASP A 77 -15.00 9.01 -44.69
C ASP A 77 -15.04 10.56 -44.57
N HIS A 78 -15.79 11.10 -43.60
CA HIS A 78 -15.78 12.52 -43.22
C HIS A 78 -14.65 12.92 -42.25
N GLY A 79 -13.81 11.98 -41.83
CA GLY A 79 -12.65 12.21 -40.97
C GLY A 79 -12.96 12.53 -39.51
N TYR A 80 -14.16 12.19 -39.01
CA TYR A 80 -14.54 12.48 -37.62
C TYR A 80 -13.67 11.76 -36.58
N ASP A 81 -13.09 10.62 -36.95
CA ASP A 81 -12.10 9.87 -36.16
C ASP A 81 -10.74 10.58 -36.02
N THR A 82 -10.49 11.62 -36.82
CA THR A 82 -9.25 12.39 -36.77
C THR A 82 -9.35 13.66 -35.92
N THR A 83 -10.56 14.01 -35.47
CA THR A 83 -10.81 15.21 -34.67
C THR A 83 -10.10 15.15 -33.31
N VAL A 84 -9.76 16.32 -32.78
CA VAL A 84 -9.10 16.43 -31.46
C VAL A 84 -10.00 15.86 -30.36
N ALA A 85 -11.29 16.22 -30.37
CA ALA A 85 -12.27 15.74 -29.39
C ALA A 85 -12.34 14.20 -29.36
N TYR A 86 -12.41 13.55 -30.53
CA TYR A 86 -12.42 12.08 -30.61
C TYR A 86 -11.12 11.46 -30.10
N ARG A 87 -9.96 12.03 -30.44
CA ARG A 87 -8.65 11.53 -29.95
C ARG A 87 -8.53 11.66 -28.43
N GLU A 88 -9.01 12.75 -27.86
CA GLU A 88 -9.04 12.96 -26.41
C GLU A 88 -9.95 11.95 -25.72
N GLU A 89 -11.16 11.74 -26.25
CA GLU A 89 -12.11 10.75 -25.72
C GLU A 89 -11.52 9.33 -25.80
N LEU A 90 -10.97 8.94 -26.95
CA LEU A 90 -10.33 7.64 -27.16
C LEU A 90 -9.15 7.42 -26.21
N ASN A 91 -8.32 8.44 -26.00
CA ASN A 91 -7.22 8.37 -25.04
C ASN A 91 -7.73 8.25 -23.60
N GLY A 92 -8.85 8.90 -23.26
CA GLY A 92 -9.53 8.74 -21.98
C GLY A 92 -9.91 7.29 -21.71
N TYR A 93 -10.62 6.64 -22.64
CA TYR A 93 -10.98 5.21 -22.51
C TYR A 93 -9.75 4.30 -22.42
N ARG A 94 -8.71 4.58 -23.22
CA ARG A 94 -7.44 3.84 -23.16
C ARG A 94 -6.80 3.91 -21.78
N ASN A 95 -6.71 5.11 -21.21
CA ASN A 95 -6.09 5.31 -19.90
C ASN A 95 -6.87 4.59 -18.78
N GLN A 96 -8.20 4.65 -18.80
CA GLN A 96 -9.05 3.95 -17.83
C GLN A 96 -8.86 2.43 -17.89
N LEU A 97 -8.86 1.86 -19.09
CA LEU A 97 -8.69 0.42 -19.28
C LEU A 97 -7.27 -0.03 -18.93
N ALA A 98 -6.25 0.75 -19.32
CA ALA A 98 -4.86 0.41 -19.07
C ALA A 98 -4.54 0.28 -17.57
N GLN A 99 -5.20 1.05 -16.70
CA GLN A 99 -4.94 1.03 -15.26
C GLN A 99 -5.11 -0.35 -14.63
N SER A 100 -6.08 -1.15 -15.09
CA SER A 100 -6.30 -2.52 -14.62
C SER A 100 -5.22 -3.50 -15.08
N TYR A 101 -4.54 -3.23 -16.19
CA TYR A 101 -3.46 -4.06 -16.71
C TYR A 101 -2.07 -3.65 -16.17
N LEU A 102 -1.93 -2.42 -15.67
CA LEU A 102 -0.69 -1.92 -15.07
C LEU A 102 -0.47 -2.39 -13.64
N THR A 103 -1.48 -2.96 -12.99
CA THR A 103 -1.37 -3.47 -11.63
C THR A 103 -1.07 -4.97 -11.65
N ASP A 104 0.15 -5.33 -11.28
CA ASP A 104 0.53 -6.72 -11.06
C ASP A 104 -0.23 -7.26 -9.83
N PRO A 105 -1.18 -8.20 -10.00
CA PRO A 105 -1.99 -8.71 -8.92
C PRO A 105 -1.16 -9.47 -7.88
N ASP A 106 -0.07 -10.13 -8.29
CA ASP A 106 0.80 -10.90 -7.40
C ASP A 106 1.62 -9.96 -6.50
N ILE A 107 2.13 -8.87 -7.06
CA ILE A 107 2.83 -7.83 -6.28
C ILE A 107 1.85 -7.18 -5.28
N LYS A 108 0.64 -6.84 -5.72
CA LYS A 108 -0.39 -6.24 -4.85
C LYS A 108 -0.73 -7.15 -3.68
N GLU A 109 -1.01 -8.43 -3.94
CA GLU A 109 -1.34 -9.41 -2.91
C GLU A 109 -0.18 -9.63 -1.94
N LYS A 110 1.05 -9.72 -2.44
CA LYS A 110 2.25 -9.85 -1.59
C LYS A 110 2.45 -8.64 -0.68
N LEU A 111 2.24 -7.43 -1.20
CA LEU A 111 2.32 -6.19 -0.41
C LEU A 111 1.20 -6.14 0.63
N LEU A 112 -0.03 -6.52 0.26
CA LEU A 112 -1.17 -6.57 1.18
C LEU A 112 -0.92 -7.54 2.34
N ARG A 113 -0.44 -8.74 2.05
CA ARG A 113 -0.07 -9.73 3.09
C ARG A 113 1.03 -9.22 3.99
N LYS A 114 2.06 -8.56 3.42
CA LYS A 114 3.13 -7.96 4.21
C LYS A 114 2.62 -6.84 5.12
N ALA A 115 1.74 -5.96 4.61
CA ALA A 115 1.12 -4.90 5.39
C ALA A 115 0.24 -5.47 6.52
N TYR A 116 -0.56 -6.50 6.22
CA TYR A 116 -1.39 -7.18 7.22
C TYR A 116 -0.55 -7.83 8.33
N GLN A 117 0.48 -8.61 7.98
CA GLN A 117 1.36 -9.24 8.96
C GLN A 117 2.07 -8.19 9.84
N ARG A 118 2.51 -7.08 9.24
CA ARG A 118 3.07 -5.96 9.99
C ARG A 118 2.04 -5.34 10.92
N SER A 119 0.78 -5.18 10.50
CA SER A 119 -0.28 -4.62 11.37
C SER A 119 -0.58 -5.45 12.62
N LEU A 120 -0.24 -6.74 12.62
CA LEU A 120 -0.41 -7.60 13.80
C LEU A 120 0.66 -7.33 14.88
N SER A 121 1.84 -6.82 14.48
CA SER A 121 2.99 -6.63 15.39
C SER A 121 3.43 -5.17 15.54
N GLU A 122 3.20 -4.33 14.53
CA GLU A 122 3.45 -2.90 14.56
C GLU A 122 2.21 -2.22 15.13
N VAL A 123 2.34 -1.72 16.36
CA VAL A 123 1.32 -0.86 16.95
C VAL A 123 1.86 0.55 16.96
N ASN A 124 1.14 1.44 16.29
CA ASN A 124 1.36 2.86 16.44
C ASN A 124 0.74 3.32 17.78
N ALA A 125 1.40 2.96 18.89
CA ALA A 125 1.06 3.44 20.23
C ALA A 125 1.55 4.88 20.39
N SER A 126 0.93 5.76 19.61
CA SER A 126 1.27 7.15 19.55
C SER A 126 0.66 7.86 20.75
N HIS A 127 1.55 8.52 21.51
CA HIS A 127 1.33 9.69 22.36
C HIS A 127 1.23 9.38 23.86
N ILE A 128 2.36 9.24 24.55
CA ILE A 128 2.35 9.40 26.00
C ILE A 128 2.44 10.91 26.29
N LEU A 129 1.34 11.46 26.79
CA LEU A 129 1.18 12.87 27.11
C LEU A 129 1.94 13.17 28.42
N VAL A 130 2.86 14.12 28.33
CA VAL A 130 3.61 14.63 29.48
C VAL A 130 3.14 16.07 29.68
N SER A 131 2.21 16.28 30.61
CA SER A 131 1.74 17.62 30.89
C SER A 131 2.91 18.53 31.24
N CYS A 132 2.99 19.63 30.49
CA CYS A 132 3.75 20.80 30.85
C CYS A 132 2.73 21.88 31.27
N PRO A 133 3.11 22.81 32.15
CA PRO A 133 2.28 23.99 32.40
C PRO A 133 2.07 24.79 31.09
N PRO A 134 0.96 25.52 30.91
CA PRO A 134 0.71 26.33 29.71
C PRO A 134 1.73 27.48 29.52
N ASP A 135 2.47 27.83 30.58
CA ASP A 135 3.59 28.77 30.61
C ASP A 135 4.96 28.07 30.58
N ALA A 136 5.01 26.80 30.16
CA ALA A 136 6.21 25.99 30.17
C ALA A 136 7.36 26.67 29.45
N SER A 137 8.46 26.81 30.17
CA SER A 137 9.69 27.35 29.64
C SER A 137 10.24 26.45 28.53
N PRO A 138 11.05 26.97 27.59
CA PRO A 138 11.76 26.15 26.61
C PRO A 138 12.57 24.99 27.23
N GLU A 139 12.95 25.10 28.51
CA GLU A 139 13.61 24.04 29.27
C GLU A 139 12.69 22.84 29.53
N ASP A 140 11.40 23.05 29.73
CA ASP A 140 10.43 21.98 29.98
C ASP A 140 10.10 21.19 28.72
N THR A 141 10.00 21.88 27.57
CA THR A 141 9.92 21.24 26.25
C THR A 141 11.18 20.42 25.94
N LEU A 142 12.36 20.96 26.29
CA LEU A 142 13.63 20.24 26.14
C LEU A 142 13.69 18.98 27.01
N LYS A 143 13.08 18.97 28.20
CA LYS A 143 13.00 17.78 29.06
C LYS A 143 12.21 16.64 28.41
N ALA A 144 11.09 16.95 27.76
CA ALA A 144 10.30 15.95 27.03
C ALA A 144 11.03 15.44 25.78
N TYR A 145 11.68 16.32 25.04
CA TYR A 145 12.56 15.94 23.93
C TYR A 145 13.68 14.98 24.37
N LYS A 146 14.35 15.30 25.48
CA LYS A 146 15.37 14.44 26.09
C LYS A 146 14.80 13.10 26.57
N LYS A 147 13.51 13.01 26.89
CA LYS A 147 12.87 11.79 27.41
C LYS A 147 12.61 10.79 26.27
N ALA A 148 12.22 11.27 25.09
CA ALA A 148 12.07 10.43 23.90
C ALA A 148 13.38 9.71 23.54
N PHE A 149 14.54 10.32 23.81
CA PHE A 149 15.83 9.69 23.59
C PHE A 149 16.17 8.58 24.59
N ASP A 150 15.72 8.68 25.84
CA ASP A 150 16.04 7.67 26.83
C ASP A 150 15.24 6.38 26.60
N VAL A 151 14.06 6.48 25.98
CA VAL A 151 13.18 5.32 25.77
C VAL A 151 13.30 4.71 24.38
N ARG A 152 13.63 5.48 23.32
CA ARG A 152 13.76 4.92 21.96
C ARG A 152 15.02 4.07 21.82
N GLU A 153 14.95 2.99 21.04
CA GLU A 153 16.06 2.05 20.90
C GLU A 153 17.35 2.72 20.41
N ARG A 154 17.24 3.59 19.39
CA ARG A 154 18.38 4.34 18.83
C ARG A 154 19.08 5.21 19.89
N GLY A 155 18.37 5.58 20.95
CA GLY A 155 18.94 6.35 22.04
C GLY A 155 19.38 7.76 21.64
N ARG A 156 20.52 8.21 22.18
CA ARG A 156 21.11 9.53 21.94
C ARG A 156 22.59 9.46 21.59
N VAL A 157 23.07 10.47 20.89
CA VAL A 157 24.51 10.66 20.68
C VAL A 157 25.19 10.98 22.01
N LYS A 158 26.30 10.29 22.30
CA LYS A 158 27.15 10.54 23.44
C LYS A 158 27.93 11.86 23.22
N ARG A 159 27.90 12.72 24.23
CA ARG A 159 28.57 14.02 24.21
C ARG A 159 29.44 14.18 25.45
N THR A 160 30.61 14.78 25.28
CA THR A 160 31.53 15.10 26.38
C THR A 160 31.10 16.40 27.06
N GLY A 161 31.00 16.39 28.40
CA GLY A 161 30.57 17.55 29.17
C GLY A 161 29.05 17.75 29.14
N ASN A 162 28.56 18.79 28.46
CA ASN A 162 27.13 19.06 28.41
C ASN A 162 26.40 18.08 27.46
N THR A 163 25.40 17.37 27.98
CA THR A 163 24.60 16.40 27.20
C THR A 163 23.87 16.99 25.99
N VAL A 164 23.72 18.32 25.90
CA VAL A 164 23.01 19.01 24.81
C VAL A 164 23.97 19.68 23.83
N THR A 165 24.89 20.50 24.34
CA THR A 165 25.79 21.34 23.53
C THR A 165 27.22 20.83 23.50
N GLY A 166 27.55 19.78 24.26
CA GLY A 166 28.88 19.20 24.32
C GLY A 166 29.30 18.59 22.98
N GLU A 167 30.62 18.45 22.82
CA GLU A 167 31.20 17.85 21.63
C GLU A 167 30.78 16.39 21.50
N ILE A 168 30.49 15.98 20.27
CA ILE A 168 30.08 14.60 19.95
C ILE A 168 31.28 13.69 20.12
N GLU A 169 31.17 12.69 21.00
CA GLU A 169 32.17 11.63 21.09
C GLU A 169 32.09 10.78 19.81
N LYS A 170 33.24 10.62 19.14
CA LYS A 170 33.38 9.80 17.95
C LYS A 170 34.17 8.53 18.28
N ASP A 171 33.82 7.43 17.63
CA ASP A 171 34.59 6.20 17.70
C ASP A 171 35.85 6.26 16.82
N LYS A 172 36.60 5.15 16.77
CA LYS A 172 37.83 5.03 15.99
C LYS A 172 37.62 5.20 14.48
N GLU A 173 36.39 5.08 14.00
CA GLU A 173 35.98 5.17 12.59
C GLU A 173 35.38 6.55 12.26
N GLY A 174 35.27 7.44 13.25
CA GLY A 174 34.74 8.79 13.10
C GLY A 174 33.20 8.87 13.22
N ASN A 175 32.52 7.78 13.55
CA ASN A 175 31.08 7.76 13.74
C ASN A 175 30.70 8.25 15.15
N PRO A 176 29.57 8.96 15.32
CA PRO A 176 29.08 9.34 16.64
C PRO A 176 28.79 8.12 17.52
N VAL A 177 29.37 8.08 18.70
CA VAL A 177 29.08 7.04 19.70
C VAL A 177 27.63 7.24 20.18
N MET A 178 26.84 6.16 20.15
CA MET A 178 25.44 6.19 20.57
C MET A 178 25.28 5.56 21.96
N ILE A 179 24.54 6.22 22.85
CA ILE A 179 24.01 5.63 24.08
C ILE A 179 22.62 5.10 23.75
N PRO A 180 22.38 3.77 23.74
CA PRO A 180 21.08 3.20 23.45
C PRO A 180 20.04 3.58 24.50
N GLY A 181 18.76 3.64 24.09
CA GLY A 181 17.65 3.82 25.03
C GLY A 181 17.23 2.50 25.69
N SER A 182 16.26 2.59 26.60
CA SER A 182 15.82 1.46 27.42
C SER A 182 14.88 0.48 26.72
N LEU A 183 14.11 0.91 25.71
CA LEU A 183 13.17 0.03 25.01
C LEU A 183 13.71 -0.39 23.64
N LYS A 184 13.53 -1.69 23.33
CA LYS A 184 13.85 -2.31 22.04
C LYS A 184 12.68 -2.21 21.09
N GLU A 185 12.91 -2.13 19.78
CA GLU A 185 11.83 -2.05 18.79
C GLU A 185 10.89 -0.85 19.06
N VAL A 186 11.49 0.27 19.51
CA VAL A 186 10.79 1.53 19.78
C VAL A 186 11.48 2.68 19.07
N LYS A 187 10.69 3.43 18.30
CA LYS A 187 11.08 4.72 17.73
C LYS A 187 10.29 5.80 18.44
N ALA A 188 10.94 6.83 18.96
CA ALA A 188 10.25 7.94 19.61
C ALA A 188 10.86 9.30 19.27
N ILE A 189 9.99 10.31 19.30
CA ILE A 189 10.30 11.73 19.19
C ILE A 189 9.56 12.48 20.30
N GLY A 190 10.16 13.56 20.78
CA GLY A 190 9.47 14.51 21.65
C GLY A 190 9.08 15.75 20.84
N TRP A 191 7.90 16.28 21.10
CA TRP A 191 7.45 17.55 20.53
C TRP A 191 6.54 18.27 21.53
N PHE A 192 6.34 19.57 21.33
CA PHE A 192 5.46 20.38 22.18
C PHE A 192 4.24 20.78 21.38
N ILE A 193 3.06 20.62 21.98
CA ILE A 193 1.80 21.03 21.39
C ILE A 193 1.42 22.37 22.02
N GLU A 194 1.61 23.45 21.27
CA GLU A 194 1.39 24.81 21.77
C GLU A 194 -0.06 25.01 22.19
N GLU A 195 -1.01 24.45 21.44
CA GLU A 195 -2.46 24.59 21.67
C GLU A 195 -2.91 24.02 23.02
N PHE A 196 -2.21 23.01 23.53
CA PHE A 196 -2.53 22.36 24.80
C PHE A 196 -1.53 22.71 25.90
N GLY A 197 -0.44 23.42 25.58
CA GLY A 197 0.65 23.70 26.51
C GLY A 197 1.34 22.45 27.06
N VAL A 198 1.26 21.31 26.35
CA VAL A 198 1.80 20.03 26.82
C VAL A 198 2.92 19.54 25.92
N ALA A 199 3.91 18.90 26.54
CA ALA A 199 4.91 18.16 25.79
C ALA A 199 4.47 16.71 25.59
N GLN A 200 4.81 16.15 24.45
CA GLN A 200 4.37 14.82 24.08
C GLN A 200 5.53 13.98 23.60
N ILE A 201 5.52 12.71 24.01
CA ILE A 201 6.37 11.69 23.42
C ILE A 201 5.54 10.90 22.44
N SER A 202 5.76 11.18 21.16
CA SER A 202 5.21 10.36 20.08
C SER A 202 6.13 9.17 19.85
N MET A 203 5.58 7.95 19.87
CA MET A 203 6.36 6.73 19.70
C MET A 203 5.64 5.70 18.85
N ASN A 204 6.43 4.94 18.10
CA ASN A 204 5.99 3.76 17.37
C ASN A 204 6.62 2.53 18.01
N LEU A 205 5.79 1.55 18.36
CA LEU A 205 6.25 0.23 18.78
C LEU A 205 6.31 -0.65 17.53
N THR A 206 7.52 -0.85 17.00
CA THR A 206 7.72 -1.60 15.75
C THR A 206 7.53 -3.10 15.95
N ASN A 207 7.63 -3.59 17.19
CA ASN A 207 7.30 -4.96 17.53
C ASN A 207 6.78 -5.07 18.97
N ILE A 208 5.46 -5.17 19.13
CA ILE A 208 4.81 -5.30 20.45
C ILE A 208 5.06 -6.64 21.16
N THR A 209 5.61 -7.63 20.45
CA THR A 209 6.03 -8.90 21.06
C THR A 209 7.35 -8.71 21.80
N VAL A 210 8.21 -7.81 21.33
CA VAL A 210 9.48 -7.45 21.97
C VAL A 210 9.25 -6.40 23.06
N THR A 211 8.55 -5.31 22.74
CA THR A 211 8.19 -4.26 23.69
C THR A 211 6.68 -4.09 23.73
N PRO A 212 5.98 -4.73 24.70
CA PRO A 212 4.55 -4.58 24.86
C PRO A 212 4.14 -3.15 25.24
N VAL A 213 2.93 -2.74 24.85
CA VAL A 213 2.38 -1.39 25.07
C VAL A 213 2.42 -0.95 26.54
N HIS A 214 2.10 -1.86 27.47
CA HIS A 214 2.09 -1.56 28.90
C HIS A 214 3.50 -1.41 29.49
N ILE A 215 4.49 -2.12 28.93
CA ILE A 215 5.90 -1.97 29.32
C ILE A 215 6.44 -0.63 28.82
N ALA A 216 6.14 -0.27 27.57
CA ALA A 216 6.49 1.04 27.04
C ALA A 216 5.87 2.17 27.88
N TYR A 217 4.58 2.03 28.22
CA TYR A 217 3.89 2.98 29.09
C TYR A 217 4.57 3.13 30.45
N ASP A 218 4.78 2.03 31.17
CA ASP A 218 5.40 2.06 32.51
C ASP A 218 6.82 2.62 32.48
N GLU A 219 7.63 2.24 31.49
CA GLU A 219 9.01 2.73 31.37
C GLU A 219 9.03 4.24 31.11
N VAL A 220 8.10 4.74 30.30
CA VAL A 220 7.98 6.16 30.02
C VAL A 220 7.51 6.92 31.25
N PHE A 221 6.60 6.37 32.06
CA PHE A 221 6.21 6.97 33.34
C PHE A 221 7.39 7.01 34.32
N ARG A 222 8.10 5.88 34.48
CA ARG A 222 9.29 5.76 35.34
C ARG A 222 10.39 6.75 34.95
N LYS A 223 10.69 6.86 33.66
CA LYS A 223 11.67 7.83 33.12
C LYS A 223 11.23 9.28 33.28
N ALA A 224 9.93 9.55 33.35
CA ALA A 224 9.41 10.88 33.66
C ALA A 224 9.69 11.22 35.13
N GLU A 225 9.37 10.28 36.02
CA GLU A 225 9.52 10.42 37.47
C GLU A 225 10.98 10.58 37.89
N GLU A 226 11.90 9.81 37.29
CA GLU A 226 13.36 9.95 37.48
C GLU A 226 13.88 11.37 37.17
N ARG A 227 13.12 12.14 36.38
CA ARG A 227 13.45 13.52 36.00
C ARG A 227 12.59 14.56 36.71
N GLY A 228 11.77 14.15 37.68
CA GLY A 228 10.89 15.03 38.43
C GLY A 228 9.70 15.55 37.61
N ILE A 229 9.29 14.83 36.55
CA ILE A 229 8.20 15.23 35.66
C ILE A 229 7.03 14.27 35.81
N ARG A 230 5.82 14.82 35.88
CA ARG A 230 4.58 14.04 35.94
C ARG A 230 4.07 13.74 34.52
N ALA A 231 4.05 12.46 34.13
CA ALA A 231 3.29 12.03 32.97
C ALA A 231 1.78 11.96 33.33
N THR A 232 0.91 12.37 32.41
CA THR A 232 -0.53 12.56 32.70
C THR A 232 -1.43 11.59 31.98
N GLY A 233 -0.95 10.88 30.96
CA GLY A 233 -1.72 9.86 30.29
C GLY A 233 -1.08 9.38 29.00
N SER A 234 -1.85 8.64 28.23
CA SER A 234 -1.49 8.24 26.88
C SER A 234 -2.71 8.22 25.98
N GLU A 235 -2.48 8.47 24.71
CA GLU A 235 -3.41 8.25 23.63
C GLU A 235 -2.90 7.09 22.75
N LEU A 236 -3.78 6.57 21.90
CA LEU A 236 -3.48 5.58 20.88
C LEU A 236 -3.94 6.17 19.54
N VAL A 237 -3.07 6.17 18.54
CA VAL A 237 -3.43 6.61 17.18
C VAL A 237 -3.62 5.41 16.27
N GLY A 238 -4.85 5.23 15.80
CA GLY A 238 -5.22 4.14 14.91
C GLY A 238 -5.68 2.90 15.67
N LEU A 239 -5.34 1.74 15.14
CA LEU A 239 -5.81 0.45 15.65
C LEU A 239 -4.75 -0.25 16.48
N ILE A 240 -5.20 -1.09 17.41
CA ILE A 240 -4.37 -1.96 18.23
C ILE A 240 -4.95 -3.38 18.24
N PRO A 241 -4.11 -4.43 18.17
CA PRO A 241 -4.58 -5.80 18.35
C PRO A 241 -5.25 -5.99 19.71
N LEU A 242 -6.44 -6.60 19.73
CA LEU A 242 -7.19 -6.87 20.96
C LEU A 242 -6.33 -7.57 22.02
N LYS A 243 -5.52 -8.55 21.60
CA LYS A 243 -4.60 -9.28 22.48
C LYS A 243 -3.65 -8.33 23.24
N ALA A 244 -3.10 -7.32 22.58
CA ALA A 244 -2.18 -6.38 23.21
C ALA A 244 -2.86 -5.56 24.32
N MET A 245 -4.12 -5.17 24.10
CA MET A 245 -4.93 -4.49 25.13
C MET A 245 -5.31 -5.42 26.29
N LEU A 246 -5.66 -6.67 26.01
CA LEU A 246 -5.94 -7.66 27.05
C LEU A 246 -4.69 -7.96 27.89
N ASP A 247 -3.52 -8.11 27.25
CA ASP A 247 -2.25 -8.34 27.94
C ASP A 247 -1.89 -7.14 28.82
N ALA A 248 -2.11 -5.91 28.34
CA ALA A 248 -1.97 -4.68 29.13
C ALA A 248 -2.91 -4.65 30.34
N GLY A 249 -4.19 -4.97 30.14
CA GLY A 249 -5.17 -5.05 31.24
C GLY A 249 -4.74 -6.06 32.31
N ARG A 250 -4.34 -7.28 31.91
CA ARG A 250 -3.85 -8.30 32.84
C ARG A 250 -2.58 -7.84 33.57
N TYR A 251 -1.67 -7.16 32.88
CA TYR A 251 -0.45 -6.61 33.49
C TYR A 251 -0.78 -5.61 34.62
N PHE A 252 -1.64 -4.62 34.35
CA PHE A 252 -2.00 -3.62 35.36
C PHE A 252 -2.86 -4.17 36.49
N LEU A 253 -3.74 -5.14 36.21
CA LEU A 253 -4.48 -5.86 37.27
C LEU A 253 -3.52 -6.57 38.23
N LYS A 254 -2.51 -7.28 37.70
CA LYS A 254 -1.47 -7.91 38.53
C LYS A 254 -0.68 -6.88 39.34
N LYS A 255 -0.29 -5.75 38.73
CA LYS A 255 0.42 -4.65 39.40
C LYS A 255 -0.40 -4.07 40.57
N GLN A 256 -1.72 -4.02 40.42
CA GLN A 256 -2.67 -3.60 41.46
C GLN A 256 -3.07 -4.72 42.43
N LYS A 257 -2.49 -5.92 42.32
CA LYS A 257 -2.85 -7.12 43.11
C LYS A 257 -4.34 -7.50 42.99
N ARG A 258 -4.92 -7.35 41.80
CA ARG A 258 -6.31 -7.72 41.49
C ARG A 258 -6.36 -9.00 40.64
N SER A 259 -7.52 -9.68 40.67
CA SER A 259 -7.78 -10.82 39.79
C SER A 259 -7.70 -10.40 38.31
N THR A 260 -7.23 -11.31 37.46
CA THR A 260 -7.14 -11.10 36.00
C THR A 260 -8.35 -11.64 35.23
N GLY A 261 -9.44 -11.94 35.94
CA GLY A 261 -10.52 -12.83 35.46
C GLY A 261 -10.27 -14.24 35.92
#